data_AF-A0A0V8S048-F1
#
_entry.id   AF-A0A0V8S048-F1
#
_cell.length_a   1.000
_cell.length_b   1.000
_cell.length_c   1.000
_cell.angle_alpha   90.00
_cell.angle_beta   90.00
_cell.angle_gamma   90.00
#
_symmetry.space_group_name_H-M   'P 1'
#
loop_
_entity.id
_entity.type
_entity.pdbx_description
1 polymer ?
#
loop_
_entity_poly.entity_id
_entity_poly.type
_entity_poly.pdbx_seq_one_letter_code
_entity_poly.pdbx_strand_id
1 'polypeptide(L)'
;MNGYPAQAPQQPAVPGRSRGKALGAACRGFGITGLVVFALVILGTLVYVLIPRGEHGLDLAPIAFIFVAGFFSIPVIAVNIIGLVLGFVALKQTKNPSERGYIARGLLMNAAPLVVVGLVVLLILLIYGFFYLISLF
;
A
#
# COMPACT_ATOMS: atom_id res chain seq x y z
N MET A 1 7.29 57.79 -7.88
CA MET A 1 6.55 56.93 -6.93
C MET A 1 6.98 55.49 -7.19
N ASN A 2 7.83 54.91 -6.34
CA ASN A 2 8.29 53.52 -6.45
C ASN A 2 7.22 52.57 -5.90
N GLY A 3 6.63 51.76 -6.78
CA GLY A 3 5.74 50.66 -6.41
C GLY A 3 6.54 49.43 -6.03
N TYR A 4 6.70 49.18 -4.73
CA TYR A 4 7.07 47.84 -4.25
C TYR A 4 5.87 46.90 -4.47
N PRO A 5 6.03 45.70 -5.05
CA PRO A 5 4.99 44.70 -5.00
C PRO A 5 4.86 44.24 -3.55
N ALA A 6 3.69 44.45 -2.96
CA ALA A 6 3.33 43.92 -1.66
C ALA A 6 3.55 42.40 -1.68
N GLN A 7 4.55 41.92 -0.92
CA GLN A 7 4.70 40.50 -0.63
C GLN A 7 3.39 40.02 -0.02
N ALA A 8 2.69 39.11 -0.73
CA ALA A 8 1.50 38.44 -0.23
C ALA A 8 1.78 37.94 1.20
N PRO A 9 0.86 38.12 2.15
CA PRO A 9 1.14 37.82 3.55
C PRO A 9 1.57 36.36 3.67
N GLN A 10 2.86 36.15 3.99
CA GLN A 10 3.38 34.85 4.38
C GLN A 10 2.58 34.43 5.62
N GLN A 11 1.57 33.60 5.37
CA GLN A 11 0.66 33.12 6.39
C GLN A 11 1.52 32.40 7.44
N PRO A 12 1.52 32.84 8.71
CA PRO A 12 2.38 32.26 9.73
C PRO A 12 2.16 30.76 9.77
N ALA A 13 3.25 29.99 9.74
CA ALA A 13 3.19 28.55 9.82
C ALA A 13 2.61 28.17 11.20
N VAL A 14 1.30 27.95 11.25
CA VAL A 14 0.64 27.38 12.43
C VAL A 14 1.34 26.04 12.71
N PRO A 15 1.87 25.80 13.92
CA PRO A 15 2.74 24.65 14.22
C PRO A 15 2.15 23.27 13.86
N GLY A 16 0.82 23.15 13.78
CA GLY A 16 0.14 21.93 13.31
C GLY A 16 -0.04 21.82 11.78
N ARG A 17 -0.01 22.94 11.05
CA ARG A 17 -0.25 22.98 9.60
C ARG A 17 0.96 22.50 8.80
N SER A 18 2.18 22.82 9.24
CA SER A 18 3.41 22.32 8.60
C SER A 18 3.57 20.81 8.81
N ARG A 19 3.26 20.32 10.02
CA ARG A 19 3.34 18.90 10.39
C ARG A 19 2.33 18.05 9.61
N GLY A 20 1.08 18.49 9.48
CA GLY A 20 0.07 17.81 8.67
C GLY A 20 0.44 17.71 7.18
N LYS A 21 1.06 18.76 6.62
CA LYS A 21 1.59 18.72 5.24
C LYS A 21 2.76 17.74 5.08
N ALA A 22 3.72 17.74 6.01
CA ALA A 22 4.85 16.84 5.96
C ALA A 22 4.41 15.36 6.08
N LEU A 23 3.46 15.06 6.96
CA LEU A 23 2.89 13.73 7.12
C LEU A 23 2.08 13.30 5.90
N GLY A 24 1.32 14.21 5.29
CA GLY A 24 0.60 13.97 4.03
C GLY A 24 1.54 13.65 2.85
N ALA A 25 2.67 14.35 2.76
CA ALA A 25 3.70 14.07 1.77
C ALA A 25 4.38 12.71 2.01
N ALA A 26 4.70 12.39 3.27
CA ALA A 26 5.26 11.09 3.64
C ALA A 26 4.29 9.95 3.33
N CYS A 27 2.99 10.09 3.64
CA CYS A 27 1.96 9.12 3.28
C CYS A 27 1.94 8.83 1.78
N ARG A 28 2.01 9.86 0.94
CA ARG A 28 2.13 9.66 -0.52
C ARG A 28 3.41 8.95 -0.90
N GLY A 29 4.54 9.34 -0.33
CA GLY A 29 5.84 8.72 -0.59
C GLY A 29 5.77 7.21 -0.33
N PHE A 30 5.30 6.82 0.85
CA PHE A 30 5.06 5.42 1.21
C PHE A 30 4.05 4.74 0.30
N GLY A 31 2.99 5.43 -0.13
CA GLY A 31 2.01 4.87 -1.06
C GLY A 31 2.59 4.60 -2.45
N ILE A 32 3.44 5.49 -2.96
CA ILE A 32 4.13 5.30 -4.25
C ILE A 32 5.13 4.15 -4.13
N THR A 33 5.99 4.17 -3.10
CA THR A 33 6.95 3.09 -2.86
C THR A 33 6.23 1.76 -2.70
N GLY A 34 5.14 1.73 -1.93
CA GLY A 34 4.30 0.55 -1.72
C GLY A 34 3.69 0.00 -3.00
N LEU A 35 3.16 0.88 -3.87
CA LEU A 35 2.65 0.47 -5.19
C LEU A 35 3.74 -0.08 -6.11
N VAL A 36 4.94 0.53 -6.09
CA VAL A 36 6.08 0.04 -6.90
C VAL A 36 6.51 -1.34 -6.43
N VAL A 37 6.70 -1.52 -5.12
CA VAL A 37 7.05 -2.84 -4.55
C VAL A 37 5.94 -3.84 -4.87
N PHE A 38 4.67 -3.47 -4.68
CA PHE A 38 3.53 -4.33 -5.00
C PHE A 38 3.51 -4.77 -6.48
N ALA A 39 3.76 -3.85 -7.42
CA ALA A 39 3.82 -4.17 -8.85
C ALA A 39 4.97 -5.14 -9.16
N LEU A 40 6.15 -4.97 -8.54
CA LEU A 40 7.28 -5.88 -8.69
C LEU A 40 6.97 -7.29 -8.17
N VAL A 41 6.25 -7.39 -7.05
CA VAL A 41 5.80 -8.68 -6.48
C VAL A 41 4.82 -9.37 -7.42
N ILE A 42 3.83 -8.64 -7.94
CA ILE A 42 2.87 -9.19 -8.92
C ILE A 42 3.61 -9.68 -10.17
N LEU A 43 4.52 -8.88 -10.71
CA LEU A 43 5.29 -9.23 -11.90
C LEU A 43 6.18 -10.46 -11.66
N GLY A 44 6.90 -10.50 -10.54
CA GLY A 44 7.74 -11.64 -10.18
C GLY A 44 6.93 -12.92 -9.99
N THR A 45 5.75 -12.80 -9.38
CA THR A 45 4.81 -13.91 -9.23
C THR A 45 4.27 -14.39 -10.57
N LEU A 46 3.90 -13.47 -11.46
CA LEU A 46 3.41 -13.80 -12.81
C LEU A 46 4.49 -14.53 -13.61
N VAL A 47 5.72 -14.01 -13.62
CA VAL A 47 6.88 -14.65 -14.27
C VAL A 47 7.12 -16.04 -13.69
N TYR A 48 7.08 -16.18 -12.36
CA TYR A 48 7.24 -17.47 -11.69
C TYR A 48 6.21 -18.51 -12.14
N VAL A 49 4.95 -18.12 -12.28
CA VAL A 49 3.84 -18.99 -12.69
C VAL A 49 3.88 -19.31 -14.19
N LEU A 50 4.33 -18.38 -15.02
CA LEU A 50 4.38 -18.56 -16.48
C LEU A 50 5.53 -19.44 -16.97
N ILE A 51 6.56 -19.69 -16.14
CA ILE A 51 7.67 -20.57 -16.50
C ILE A 51 7.17 -22.03 -16.45
N PRO A 52 7.15 -22.75 -17.58
CA PRO A 52 6.67 -24.13 -17.63
C PRO A 52 7.51 -25.03 -16.71
N ARG A 53 6.83 -25.77 -15.83
CA ARG A 53 7.46 -26.73 -14.93
C ARG A 53 7.34 -28.13 -15.52
N GLY A 54 8.45 -28.88 -15.54
CA GLY A 54 8.42 -30.32 -15.79
C GLY A 54 7.70 -31.07 -14.66
N GLU A 55 7.44 -32.36 -14.84
CA GLU A 55 6.57 -33.18 -13.96
C GLU A 55 6.92 -33.09 -12.46
N HIS A 56 8.21 -32.99 -12.10
CA HIS A 56 8.66 -32.88 -10.70
C HIS A 56 8.58 -31.46 -10.12
N GLY A 57 8.35 -30.45 -10.95
CA GLY A 57 8.22 -29.05 -10.53
C GLY A 57 6.80 -28.70 -10.07
N LEU A 58 5.78 -29.50 -10.39
CA LEU A 58 4.40 -29.29 -9.98
C LEU A 58 4.16 -29.63 -8.50
N ASP A 59 4.80 -30.66 -7.96
CA ASP A 59 4.60 -31.06 -6.54
C ASP A 59 5.13 -30.01 -5.55
N LEU A 60 6.22 -29.32 -5.90
CA LEU A 60 6.76 -28.22 -5.09
C LEU A 60 6.15 -26.85 -5.42
N ALA A 61 5.42 -26.72 -6.54
CA ALA A 61 4.91 -25.42 -6.99
C ALA A 61 3.99 -24.72 -5.97
N PRO A 62 3.06 -25.42 -5.27
CA PRO A 62 2.20 -24.79 -4.27
C PRO A 62 3.00 -24.24 -3.09
N ILE A 63 3.96 -25.02 -2.57
CA ILE A 63 4.76 -24.65 -1.40
C ILE A 63 5.71 -23.49 -1.74
N ALA A 64 6.38 -23.57 -2.89
CA ALA A 64 7.26 -22.51 -3.36
C ALA A 64 6.49 -21.22 -3.69
N PHE A 65 5.26 -21.32 -4.19
CA PHE A 65 4.38 -20.16 -4.40
C PHE A 65 4.02 -19.48 -3.07
N ILE A 66 3.64 -20.25 -2.04
CA ILE A 66 3.33 -19.69 -0.70
C ILE A 66 4.56 -18.99 -0.10
N PHE A 67 5.75 -19.59 -0.23
CA PHE A 67 6.98 -18.97 0.26
C PHE A 67 7.34 -17.69 -0.49
N VAL A 68 7.29 -17.72 -1.82
CA VAL A 68 7.62 -16.57 -2.67
C VAL A 68 6.58 -15.47 -2.49
N ALA A 69 5.30 -15.74 -2.73
CA ALA A 69 4.23 -14.75 -2.60
C ALA A 69 4.10 -14.23 -1.15
N GLY A 70 4.22 -15.12 -0.16
CA GLY A 70 4.18 -14.77 1.26
C GLY A 70 5.35 -13.88 1.68
N PHE A 71 6.59 -14.30 1.41
CA PHE A 71 7.79 -13.54 1.80
C PHE A 71 7.85 -12.18 1.12
N PHE A 72 7.52 -12.11 -0.19
CA PHE A 72 7.53 -10.86 -0.93
C PHE A 72 6.35 -9.93 -0.57
N SER A 73 5.27 -10.44 0.02
CA SER A 73 4.17 -9.61 0.52
C SER A 73 4.52 -8.82 1.79
N ILE A 74 5.46 -9.30 2.62
CA ILE A 74 5.85 -8.65 3.89
C ILE A 74 6.31 -7.19 3.70
N PRO A 75 7.27 -6.87 2.80
CA PRO A 75 7.68 -5.48 2.60
C PRO A 75 6.55 -4.60 2.07
N VAL A 76 5.66 -5.12 1.22
CA VAL A 76 4.46 -4.40 0.74
C VAL A 76 3.55 -4.06 1.91
N ILE A 77 3.23 -5.04 2.76
CA ILE A 77 2.37 -4.83 3.92
C ILE A 77 2.98 -3.77 4.85
N ALA A 78 4.29 -3.86 5.13
CA ALA A 78 4.97 -2.95 6.04
C ALA A 78 4.93 -1.49 5.55
N VAL A 79 5.38 -1.22 4.32
CA VAL A 79 5.45 0.16 3.80
C VAL A 79 4.06 0.78 3.65
N ASN A 80 3.06 -0.01 3.25
CA ASN A 80 1.69 0.45 3.08
C ASN A 80 0.98 0.71 4.42
N ILE A 81 1.22 -0.10 5.47
CA ILE A 81 0.69 0.18 6.81
C ILE A 81 1.28 1.49 7.35
N ILE A 82 2.58 1.70 7.20
CA ILE A 82 3.24 2.94 7.64
C ILE A 82 2.63 4.15 6.92
N GLY A 83 2.51 4.09 5.59
CA GLY A 83 1.89 5.16 4.81
C GLY A 83 0.42 5.40 5.16
N LEU A 84 -0.34 4.35 5.47
CA LEU A 84 -1.73 4.44 5.90
C LEU A 84 -1.85 5.15 7.26
N VAL A 85 -1.03 4.76 8.25
CA VAL A 85 -1.01 5.37 9.59
C VAL A 85 -0.64 6.85 9.49
N LEU A 86 0.42 7.18 8.74
CA LEU A 86 0.83 8.57 8.51
C LEU A 86 -0.27 9.39 7.84
N GLY A 87 -0.97 8.80 6.86
CA GLY A 87 -2.07 9.46 6.18
C GLY A 87 -3.27 9.73 7.10
N PHE A 88 -3.62 8.79 7.99
CA PHE A 88 -4.68 9.01 8.98
C PHE A 88 -4.33 10.11 9.98
N VAL A 89 -3.08 10.14 10.47
CA VAL A 89 -2.60 11.20 11.36
C VAL A 89 -2.63 12.55 10.65
N ALA A 90 -2.18 12.61 9.38
CA ALA A 90 -2.23 13.82 8.57
C ALA A 90 -3.68 14.31 8.36
N LEU A 91 -4.60 13.39 8.02
CA LEU A 91 -6.00 13.72 7.75
C LEU A 91 -6.70 14.32 8.98
N LYS A 92 -6.38 13.84 10.19
CA LYS A 92 -6.89 14.42 11.45
C LYS A 92 -6.35 15.82 11.73
N GLN A 93 -5.16 16.15 11.24
CA GLN A 93 -4.52 17.46 11.44
C GLN A 93 -4.92 18.50 10.38
N THR A 94 -5.48 18.07 9.25
CA THR A 94 -5.84 18.96 8.14
C THR A 94 -7.27 19.47 8.23
N LYS A 95 -7.43 20.80 8.38
CA LYS A 95 -8.74 21.47 8.38
C LYS A 95 -9.25 21.87 7.00
N ASN A 96 -8.34 22.01 6.02
CA ASN A 96 -8.70 22.46 4.66
C ASN A 96 -9.25 21.31 3.80
N PRO A 97 -10.43 21.46 3.17
CA PRO A 97 -11.04 20.39 2.37
C PRO A 97 -10.19 19.97 1.16
N SER A 98 -9.54 20.92 0.48
CA SER A 98 -8.66 20.64 -0.66
C SER A 98 -7.42 19.80 -0.27
N GLU A 99 -6.78 20.15 0.86
CA GLU A 99 -5.63 19.39 1.39
C GLU A 99 -6.07 18.00 1.90
N ARG A 100 -7.29 17.86 2.44
CA ARG A 100 -7.85 16.55 2.82
C ARG A 100 -8.03 15.63 1.61
N GLY A 101 -8.49 16.15 0.48
CA GLY A 101 -8.58 15.38 -0.76
C GLY A 101 -7.22 14.87 -1.25
N TYR A 102 -6.19 15.71 -1.13
CA TYR A 102 -4.81 15.33 -1.46
C TYR A 102 -4.27 14.21 -0.55
N ILE A 103 -4.54 14.29 0.75
CA ILE A 103 -4.13 13.27 1.74
C ILE A 103 -4.94 11.98 1.57
N ALA A 104 -6.25 12.07 1.33
CA ALA A 104 -7.11 10.92 1.09
C ALA A 104 -6.64 10.10 -0.13
N ARG A 105 -6.14 10.77 -1.18
CA ARG A 105 -5.57 10.08 -2.33
C ARG A 105 -4.29 9.31 -1.97
N GLY A 106 -3.43 9.88 -1.12
CA GLY A 106 -2.28 9.16 -0.56
C GLY A 106 -2.71 7.98 0.31
N LEU A 107 -3.78 8.13 1.09
CA LEU A 107 -4.36 7.06 1.89
C LEU A 107 -4.82 5.89 1.01
N LEU A 108 -5.52 6.19 -0.09
CA LEU A 108 -5.99 5.19 -1.06
C LEU A 108 -4.82 4.45 -1.74
N MET A 109 -3.73 5.14 -2.06
CA MET A 109 -2.53 4.50 -2.62
C MET A 109 -1.91 3.46 -1.67
N ASN A 110 -2.04 3.68 -0.36
CA ASN A 110 -1.59 2.73 0.65
C ASN A 110 -2.62 1.64 0.94
N ALA A 111 -3.90 1.99 1.02
CA ALA A 111 -4.98 1.05 1.31
C ALA A 111 -5.17 0.02 0.19
N ALA A 112 -5.03 0.42 -1.09
CA ALA A 112 -5.31 -0.46 -2.21
C ALA A 112 -4.45 -1.74 -2.21
N PRO A 113 -3.11 -1.70 -2.09
CA PRO A 113 -2.31 -2.92 -2.00
C PRO A 113 -2.65 -3.78 -0.77
N LEU A 114 -2.97 -3.17 0.37
CA LEU A 114 -3.37 -3.91 1.58
C LEU A 114 -4.69 -4.66 1.39
N VAL A 115 -5.68 -4.02 0.74
CA VAL A 115 -6.96 -4.65 0.42
C VAL A 115 -6.75 -5.82 -0.53
N VAL A 116 -5.94 -5.66 -1.57
CA VAL A 116 -5.66 -6.75 -2.52
C VAL A 116 -4.98 -7.92 -1.82
N VAL A 117 -3.94 -7.68 -1.02
CA VAL A 117 -3.27 -8.73 -0.24
C VAL A 117 -4.25 -9.42 0.72
N GLY A 118 -5.08 -8.65 1.42
CA GLY A 118 -6.10 -9.19 2.33
C GLY A 118 -7.14 -10.08 1.62
N LEU A 119 -7.61 -9.66 0.44
CA LEU A 119 -8.54 -10.46 -0.38
C LEU A 119 -7.90 -11.77 -0.87
N VAL A 120 -6.64 -11.73 -1.29
CA VAL A 120 -5.90 -12.93 -1.73
C VAL A 120 -5.74 -13.91 -0.57
N VAL A 121 -5.32 -13.43 0.61
CA VAL A 121 -5.20 -14.27 1.81
C VAL A 121 -6.56 -14.86 2.20
N LEU A 122 -7.62 -14.04 2.21
CA LEU A 122 -8.97 -14.51 2.51
C LEU A 122 -9.42 -15.61 1.53
N LEU A 123 -9.18 -15.41 0.23
CA LEU A 123 -9.52 -16.41 -0.79
C LEU A 123 -8.77 -17.73 -0.57
N ILE A 124 -7.47 -17.67 -0.29
CA ILE A 124 -6.66 -18.86 0.03
C ILE A 124 -7.24 -19.60 1.24
N LEU A 125 -7.58 -18.88 2.31
CA LEU A 125 -8.18 -19.46 3.51
C LEU A 125 -9.54 -20.10 3.23
N LEU A 126 -10.39 -19.46 2.42
CA LEU A 126 -11.69 -20.00 2.03
C LEU A 126 -11.54 -21.28 1.21
N ILE A 127 -10.62 -21.29 0.24
CA ILE A 127 -10.33 -22.48 -0.58
C ILE A 127 -9.82 -23.62 0.31
N TYR A 128 -8.83 -23.34 1.15
CA TYR A 128 -8.25 -24.35 2.03
C TYR A 128 -9.27 -24.88 3.04
N GLY A 129 -10.03 -23.99 3.66
CA GLY A 129 -11.10 -24.36 4.59
C GLY A 129 -12.20 -25.19 3.92
N PHE A 130 -12.59 -24.84 2.68
CA PHE A 130 -13.56 -25.60 1.91
C PHE A 130 -13.07 -27.02 1.61
N PHE A 131 -11.84 -27.18 1.11
CA PHE A 131 -11.26 -28.51 0.88
C PHE A 131 -11.07 -29.32 2.17
N TYR A 132 -10.68 -28.66 3.25
CA TYR A 132 -10.58 -29.29 4.56
C TYR A 132 -11.95 -29.84 5.02
N LEU A 133 -13.01 -29.06 4.88
CA LEU A 133 -14.37 -29.49 5.19
C LEU A 133 -14.80 -30.67 4.32
N ILE A 134 -14.54 -30.64 3.00
CA ILE A 134 -14.83 -31.78 2.12
C ILE A 134 -14.07 -33.03 2.58
N SER A 135 -12.80 -32.91 2.96
CA SER A 135 -12.00 -34.06 3.38
C SER A 135 -12.45 -34.71 4.69
N LEU A 136 -13.36 -34.06 5.43
CA LEU A 136 -13.89 -34.55 6.69
C LEU A 136 -15.16 -35.42 6.53
N PHE A 137 -15.77 -35.42 5.34
CA PHE A 137 -16.95 -36.20 4.96
C PHE A 137 -16.60 -37.32 3.98
#